data_AF-A0A349JGE7-F1
#
_entry.id   AF-A0A349JGE7-F1
#
_cell.length_a   1.000
_cell.length_b   1.000
_cell.length_c   1.000
_cell.angle_alpha   90.00
_cell.angle_beta   90.00
_cell.angle_gamma   90.00
#
_symmetry.space_group_name_H-M   'P 1'
#
loop_
_entity.id
_entity.type
_entity.pdbx_description
1 polymer ?
#
loop_
_entity_poly.entity_id
_entity_poly.type
_entity_poly.pdbx_seq_one_letter_code
_entity_poly.pdbx_strand_id
1 'polypeptide(L)'
;MSWTPLNHRIHHLPLILAGPILRRTERKAVTVWLALKAPRQVELKVYSTEGGTGEIVDRPLLQGTGSTVQLGKYLHVVAVTAIPIDSNCLTSGQIYAYDIEFADSRESRSGIPGLENERENLISCLWPATPDLSPLGAQTISYFDHQLPTFALSPDDLNYLRIVHGSCRKPHGGGRDALPILDSSIEQFAGMANSRPHQLFLTGDQIYGDDVADPMLWALTDTGDVLLGWKENLPLIDDTQIQDNLCTSISRNQKKRNKICEVRGNSTESQFQQQAEVESIYKQPVDLKPGSRSDIARDFGGFTAMLVNQPDKAKSHLFSLGEYYAMYLLVWSSVLWCDSFPKGKDICENVKQAKVWDREAFELESFARDLWRVRRAIANIPTYTICDDHDVSDDWYLNREWCYRVLGKPLGRRVVQNALLAYAVFQAWGNTPQQFDRGKVGDKLLTTAAKWSESAGTNVAVWSDAALYLGIPGIDIETGLPKFKLDEDVLIFDRDGEGVNEVLDWHFTVRSFKHEVIVLDTRTWRGYPTESAIDPPMLLTHKAFEEQIQKPLLETDLLNKTGEFEIEATLVIVPTNLVGLWIIDAVQKWDVEHGRVFNS
;
A
#
# COMPACT_ATOMS: atom_id res chain seq x y z
N MET A 1 4.50 3.27 -34.89
CA MET A 1 4.14 3.75 -33.54
C MET A 1 4.44 2.61 -32.58
N SER A 2 5.26 2.80 -31.55
CA SER A 2 5.75 1.74 -30.66
C SER A 2 4.88 1.53 -29.41
N TRP A 3 4.08 2.53 -29.01
CA TRP A 3 3.17 2.46 -27.87
C TRP A 3 1.73 2.12 -28.30
N THR A 4 1.13 1.14 -27.64
CA THR A 4 -0.30 0.80 -27.78
C THR A 4 -1.01 1.07 -26.45
N PRO A 5 -1.88 2.09 -26.39
CA PRO A 5 -2.62 2.43 -25.16
C PRO A 5 -3.45 1.26 -24.62
N LEU A 6 -3.66 1.22 -23.29
CA LEU A 6 -4.32 0.11 -22.61
C LEU A 6 -5.75 -0.13 -23.13
N ASN A 7 -6.49 0.93 -23.48
CA ASN A 7 -7.85 0.82 -24.01
C ASN A 7 -7.95 -0.03 -25.29
N HIS A 8 -6.88 -0.15 -26.08
CA HIS A 8 -6.85 -0.95 -27.30
C HIS A 8 -6.51 -2.43 -27.05
N ARG A 9 -5.94 -2.77 -25.87
CA ARG A 9 -5.48 -4.12 -25.53
C ARG A 9 -6.19 -4.76 -24.34
N ILE A 10 -6.89 -4.00 -23.50
CA ILE A 10 -7.55 -4.47 -22.26
C ILE A 10 -8.49 -5.67 -22.49
N HIS A 11 -9.17 -5.72 -23.64
CA HIS A 11 -10.06 -6.82 -24.00
C HIS A 11 -9.33 -8.15 -24.26
N HIS A 12 -8.06 -8.09 -24.66
CA HIS A 12 -7.21 -9.25 -24.93
C HIS A 12 -6.37 -9.70 -23.72
N LEU A 13 -6.34 -8.90 -22.63
CA LEU A 13 -5.63 -9.28 -21.41
C LEU A 13 -6.35 -10.41 -20.66
N PRO A 14 -5.63 -11.22 -19.85
CA PRO A 14 -6.22 -12.23 -18.98
C PRO A 14 -7.22 -11.64 -17.97
N LEU A 15 -7.98 -12.52 -17.30
CA LEU A 15 -8.86 -12.12 -16.21
C LEU A 15 -8.06 -11.58 -15.03
N ILE A 16 -6.97 -12.25 -14.65
CA ILE A 16 -6.10 -11.83 -13.54
C ILE A 16 -5.11 -10.77 -14.05
N LEU A 17 -5.27 -9.55 -13.55
CA LEU A 17 -4.39 -8.43 -13.83
C LEU A 17 -3.14 -8.45 -12.95
N ALA A 18 -3.28 -8.82 -11.67
CA ALA A 18 -2.18 -9.00 -10.73
C ALA A 18 -2.50 -10.07 -9.67
N GLY A 19 -1.45 -10.64 -9.09
CA GLY A 19 -1.53 -11.83 -8.24
C GLY A 19 -1.45 -13.15 -9.04
N PRO A 20 -1.73 -14.29 -8.38
CA PRO A 20 -2.02 -14.42 -6.96
C PRO A 20 -0.82 -14.01 -6.10
N ILE A 21 -1.08 -13.30 -4.99
CA ILE A 21 -0.08 -13.03 -3.95
C ILE A 21 -0.51 -13.80 -2.71
N LEU A 22 0.34 -14.71 -2.23
CA LEU A 22 0.10 -15.41 -0.97
C LEU A 22 0.40 -14.44 0.18
N ARG A 23 -0.61 -14.15 0.99
CA ARG A 23 -0.56 -13.16 2.06
C ARG A 23 -0.55 -13.85 3.43
N ARG A 24 -1.27 -13.30 4.42
CA ARG A 24 -1.31 -13.83 5.77
C ARG A 24 -1.66 -15.33 5.76
N THR A 25 -0.68 -16.12 6.18
CA THR A 25 -0.70 -17.59 6.18
C THR A 25 -0.36 -18.07 7.58
N GLU A 26 -1.31 -18.77 8.19
CA GLU A 26 -1.28 -19.26 9.56
C GLU A 26 -1.83 -20.70 9.58
N ARG A 27 -1.71 -21.37 10.73
CA ARG A 27 -2.16 -22.76 10.90
C ARG A 27 -3.63 -23.01 10.48
N LYS A 28 -4.50 -22.02 10.70
CA LYS A 28 -5.96 -22.11 10.47
C LYS A 28 -6.47 -21.07 9.45
N ALA A 29 -5.59 -20.36 8.76
CA ALA A 29 -6.03 -19.33 7.82
C ALA A 29 -4.99 -19.13 6.73
N VAL A 30 -5.42 -19.11 5.47
CA VAL A 30 -4.55 -18.80 4.33
C VAL A 30 -5.23 -17.77 3.47
N THR A 31 -4.58 -16.64 3.25
CA THR A 31 -5.14 -15.52 2.48
C THR A 31 -4.41 -15.37 1.16
N VAL A 32 -5.15 -15.24 0.06
CA VAL A 32 -4.60 -14.92 -1.25
C VAL A 32 -5.24 -13.64 -1.79
N TRP A 33 -4.41 -12.72 -2.27
CA TRP A 33 -4.84 -11.45 -2.86
C TRP A 33 -4.76 -11.50 -4.39
N LEU A 34 -5.76 -10.92 -5.06
CA LEU A 34 -5.92 -10.87 -6.51
C LEU A 34 -6.51 -9.53 -6.98
N ALA A 35 -6.06 -9.05 -8.14
CA ALA A 35 -6.74 -8.02 -8.92
C ALA A 35 -7.19 -8.59 -10.27
N LEU A 36 -8.47 -8.42 -10.57
CA LEU A 36 -9.18 -8.98 -11.72
C LEU A 36 -9.73 -7.88 -12.62
N LYS A 37 -9.87 -8.20 -13.90
CA LYS A 37 -10.44 -7.34 -14.94
C LYS A 37 -11.96 -7.22 -14.87
N ALA A 38 -12.62 -8.18 -14.24
CA ALA A 38 -14.08 -8.34 -14.21
C ALA A 38 -14.54 -8.86 -12.83
N PRO A 39 -15.81 -8.64 -12.45
CA PRO A 39 -16.30 -9.07 -11.15
C PRO A 39 -16.44 -10.59 -11.09
N ARG A 40 -16.00 -11.19 -9.98
CA ARG A 40 -16.06 -12.65 -9.76
C ARG A 40 -16.46 -12.98 -8.33
N GLN A 41 -17.10 -14.14 -8.18
CA GLN A 41 -17.03 -14.91 -6.94
C GLN A 41 -15.77 -15.77 -7.02
N VAL A 42 -14.96 -15.74 -5.97
CA VAL A 42 -13.66 -16.40 -5.90
C VAL A 42 -13.67 -17.42 -4.78
N GLU A 43 -13.27 -18.65 -5.08
CA GLU A 43 -13.11 -19.72 -4.10
C GLU A 43 -11.65 -20.14 -4.01
N LEU A 44 -11.07 -20.11 -2.82
CA LEU A 44 -9.73 -20.56 -2.52
C LEU A 44 -9.80 -21.92 -1.82
N LYS A 45 -9.05 -22.90 -2.32
CA LYS A 45 -8.86 -24.21 -1.68
C LYS A 45 -7.39 -24.47 -1.43
N VAL A 46 -7.06 -24.91 -0.23
CA VAL A 46 -5.69 -25.31 0.17
C VAL A 46 -5.69 -26.81 0.40
N TYR A 47 -4.70 -27.51 -0.17
CA TYR A 47 -4.62 -28.95 -0.21
C TYR A 47 -3.38 -29.47 0.55
N SER A 48 -3.52 -30.64 1.17
CA SER A 48 -2.36 -31.45 1.55
C SER A 48 -1.61 -31.92 0.31
N THR A 49 -0.36 -32.33 0.50
CA THR A 49 0.42 -33.04 -0.51
C THR A 49 0.95 -34.36 0.05
N GLU A 50 1.09 -35.38 -0.80
CA GLU A 50 1.57 -36.68 -0.35
C GLU A 50 2.99 -36.58 0.24
N GLY A 51 3.16 -37.07 1.46
CA GLY A 51 4.41 -36.97 2.21
C GLY A 51 4.85 -35.53 2.55
N GLY A 52 4.02 -34.51 2.28
CA GLY A 52 4.37 -33.11 2.48
C GLY A 52 5.44 -32.58 1.53
N THR A 53 5.61 -33.24 0.37
CA THR A 53 6.69 -32.97 -0.59
C THR A 53 6.34 -31.90 -1.63
N GLY A 54 5.07 -31.56 -1.79
CA GLY A 54 4.60 -30.68 -2.86
C GLY A 54 4.30 -31.37 -4.18
N GLU A 55 4.83 -32.58 -4.44
CA GLU A 55 4.79 -33.19 -5.78
C GLU A 55 3.40 -33.68 -6.21
N ILE A 56 2.65 -34.27 -5.27
CA ILE A 56 1.33 -34.85 -5.54
C ILE A 56 0.32 -34.17 -4.62
N VAL A 57 -0.65 -33.49 -5.23
CA VAL A 57 -1.77 -32.85 -4.53
C VAL A 57 -2.74 -33.94 -4.06
N ASP A 58 -3.10 -33.89 -2.78
CA ASP A 58 -3.98 -34.88 -2.13
C ASP A 58 -5.36 -34.25 -1.89
N ARG A 59 -5.75 -34.00 -0.63
CA ARG A 59 -7.11 -33.60 -0.25
C ARG A 59 -7.19 -32.15 0.21
N PRO A 60 -8.35 -31.48 0.03
CA PRO A 60 -8.53 -30.13 0.54
C PRO A 60 -8.55 -30.14 2.08
N LEU A 61 -7.82 -29.20 2.68
CA LEU A 61 -7.73 -28.98 4.12
C LEU A 61 -8.46 -27.72 4.54
N LEU A 62 -8.29 -26.63 3.79
CA LEU A 62 -8.92 -25.33 4.04
C LEU A 62 -9.67 -24.88 2.79
N GLN A 63 -10.77 -24.15 2.99
CA GLN A 63 -11.53 -23.53 1.92
C GLN A 63 -12.10 -22.17 2.34
N GLY A 64 -12.31 -21.27 1.37
CA GLY A 64 -12.93 -19.98 1.62
C GLY A 64 -13.43 -19.33 0.34
N THR A 65 -14.41 -18.45 0.47
CA THR A 65 -15.01 -17.73 -0.66
C THR A 65 -15.03 -16.23 -0.41
N GLY A 66 -14.82 -15.44 -1.46
CA GLY A 66 -14.91 -13.99 -1.41
C GLY A 66 -15.48 -13.41 -2.70
N SER A 67 -16.11 -12.24 -2.61
CA SER A 67 -16.55 -11.47 -3.77
C SER A 67 -15.57 -10.34 -4.05
N THR A 68 -15.30 -10.08 -5.32
CA THR A 68 -14.48 -8.91 -5.69
C THR A 68 -15.17 -7.58 -5.37
N VAL A 69 -14.40 -6.61 -4.88
CA VAL A 69 -14.80 -5.21 -4.76
C VAL A 69 -14.50 -4.49 -6.07
N GLN A 70 -15.52 -3.84 -6.66
CA GLN A 70 -15.36 -3.06 -7.88
C GLN A 70 -14.78 -1.68 -7.57
N LEU A 71 -13.52 -1.48 -7.94
CA LEU A 71 -12.81 -0.19 -7.76
C LEU A 71 -12.72 0.61 -9.06
N GLY A 72 -13.05 0.00 -10.19
CA GLY A 72 -13.03 0.67 -11.49
C GLY A 72 -13.86 -0.08 -12.53
N LYS A 73 -13.89 0.44 -13.75
CA LYS A 73 -14.52 -0.21 -14.90
C LYS A 73 -13.92 -1.59 -15.21
N TYR A 74 -12.60 -1.72 -15.09
CA TYR A 74 -11.84 -2.94 -15.35
C TYR A 74 -10.95 -3.33 -14.16
N LEU A 75 -11.30 -2.90 -12.94
CA LEU A 75 -10.51 -3.19 -11.74
C LEU A 75 -11.41 -3.69 -10.62
N HIS A 76 -11.20 -4.96 -10.27
CA HIS A 76 -11.95 -5.69 -9.27
C HIS A 76 -10.95 -6.41 -8.35
N VAL A 77 -10.95 -6.10 -7.05
CA VAL A 77 -9.92 -6.61 -6.11
C VAL A 77 -10.54 -7.51 -5.06
N VAL A 78 -9.84 -8.56 -4.64
CA VAL A 78 -10.24 -9.44 -3.54
C VAL A 78 -9.02 -9.95 -2.77
N ALA A 79 -9.15 -10.02 -1.44
CA ALA A 79 -8.36 -10.93 -0.62
C ALA A 79 -9.30 -12.01 -0.06
N VAL A 80 -9.07 -13.26 -0.45
CA VAL A 80 -9.89 -14.40 -0.02
C VAL A 80 -9.13 -15.23 1.00
N THR A 81 -9.78 -15.51 2.14
CA THR A 81 -9.21 -16.28 3.24
C THR A 81 -9.86 -17.66 3.31
N ALA A 82 -9.05 -18.71 3.16
CA ALA A 82 -9.46 -20.09 3.40
C ALA A 82 -9.31 -20.45 4.88
N ILE A 83 -10.34 -21.07 5.44
CA ILE A 83 -10.41 -21.56 6.83
C ILE A 83 -10.55 -23.09 6.85
N PRO A 84 -10.33 -23.78 7.99
CA PRO A 84 -10.36 -25.23 8.04
C PRO A 84 -11.68 -25.83 7.59
N ILE A 85 -11.58 -26.90 6.82
CA ILE A 85 -12.64 -27.88 6.66
C ILE A 85 -12.61 -28.75 7.91
N ASP A 86 -13.72 -28.81 8.64
CA ASP A 86 -13.85 -29.50 9.92
C ASP A 86 -12.80 -29.03 10.96
N SER A 87 -11.92 -29.93 11.40
CA SER A 87 -10.86 -29.66 12.39
C SER A 87 -9.46 -29.72 11.79
N ASN A 88 -9.35 -29.64 10.45
CA ASN A 88 -8.05 -29.65 9.77
C ASN A 88 -7.19 -28.45 10.20
N CYS A 89 -5.87 -28.63 10.19
CA CYS A 89 -4.91 -27.59 10.48
C CYS A 89 -3.66 -27.84 9.66
N LEU A 90 -3.01 -26.75 9.25
CA LEU A 90 -1.69 -26.82 8.64
C LEU A 90 -0.62 -27.04 9.74
N THR A 91 0.47 -27.71 9.41
CA THR A 91 1.55 -28.10 10.34
C THR A 91 2.90 -27.72 9.77
N SER A 92 3.89 -27.56 10.66
CA SER A 92 5.31 -27.40 10.28
C SER A 92 5.81 -28.58 9.42
N GLY A 93 6.84 -28.33 8.62
CA GLY A 93 7.58 -29.38 7.91
C GLY A 93 6.82 -30.03 6.76
N GLN A 94 5.76 -29.39 6.25
CA GLN A 94 4.94 -29.87 5.15
C GLN A 94 4.80 -28.79 4.08
N ILE A 95 4.71 -29.21 2.82
CA ILE A 95 4.37 -28.35 1.69
C ILE A 95 2.89 -28.53 1.35
N TYR A 96 2.19 -27.41 1.18
CA TYR A 96 0.78 -27.34 0.80
C TYR A 96 0.66 -26.72 -0.58
N ALA A 97 -0.35 -27.16 -1.34
CA ALA A 97 -0.72 -26.54 -2.61
C ALA A 97 -2.01 -25.74 -2.44
N TYR A 98 -2.29 -24.78 -3.32
CA TYR A 98 -3.60 -24.14 -3.38
C TYR A 98 -4.05 -23.91 -4.82
N ASP A 99 -5.37 -23.88 -5.01
CA ASP A 99 -6.00 -23.48 -6.26
C ASP A 99 -7.09 -22.44 -6.00
N ILE A 100 -7.45 -21.70 -7.05
CA ILE A 100 -8.46 -20.66 -7.03
C ILE A 100 -9.41 -20.86 -8.19
N GLU A 101 -10.70 -20.98 -7.87
CA GLU A 101 -11.78 -21.09 -8.85
C GLU A 101 -12.55 -19.76 -8.93
N PHE A 102 -12.98 -19.41 -10.13
CA PHE A 102 -13.71 -18.17 -10.43
C PHE A 102 -15.07 -18.49 -11.02
N ALA A 103 -16.12 -17.90 -10.46
CA ALA A 103 -17.48 -17.95 -10.99
C ALA A 103 -17.98 -16.54 -11.33
N ASP A 104 -18.79 -16.42 -12.39
CA ASP A 104 -19.38 -15.14 -12.76
C ASP A 104 -20.35 -14.64 -11.68
N SER A 105 -20.21 -13.37 -11.28
CA SER A 105 -21.05 -12.78 -10.24
C SER A 105 -22.46 -12.45 -10.73
N ARG A 106 -22.70 -12.41 -12.06
CA ARG A 106 -23.99 -12.03 -12.66
C ARG A 106 -24.99 -13.17 -12.75
N GLU A 107 -24.54 -14.42 -12.77
CA GLU A 107 -25.39 -15.60 -13.03
C GLU A 107 -26.04 -16.19 -11.78
N SER A 108 -25.59 -15.79 -10.58
CA SER A 108 -26.28 -16.15 -9.32
C SER A 108 -27.69 -15.54 -9.16
N ARG A 109 -28.18 -14.75 -10.13
CA ARG A 109 -29.55 -14.20 -10.15
C ARG A 109 -30.54 -14.99 -11.01
N SER A 110 -30.08 -15.85 -11.92
CA SER A 110 -30.96 -16.70 -12.72
C SER A 110 -31.04 -18.08 -12.07
N GLY A 111 -32.01 -18.26 -11.16
CA GLY A 111 -32.28 -19.55 -10.48
C GLY A 111 -32.81 -20.65 -11.40
N ILE A 112 -32.07 -20.96 -12.49
CA ILE A 112 -32.33 -22.09 -13.38
C ILE A 112 -31.45 -23.25 -12.87
N PRO A 113 -32.02 -24.29 -12.24
CA PRO A 113 -31.26 -25.46 -11.84
C PRO A 113 -30.94 -26.30 -13.08
N GLY A 114 -29.66 -26.46 -13.42
CA GLY A 114 -29.22 -27.44 -14.43
C GLY A 114 -28.10 -27.03 -15.40
N LEU A 115 -27.61 -25.78 -15.38
CA LEU A 115 -26.29 -25.48 -15.95
C LEU A 115 -25.26 -25.62 -14.83
N GLU A 116 -24.34 -26.58 -14.95
CA GLU A 116 -23.09 -26.52 -14.19
C GLU A 116 -22.41 -25.19 -14.55
N ASN A 117 -22.33 -24.27 -13.58
CA ASN A 117 -21.68 -22.99 -13.79
C ASN A 117 -20.25 -23.25 -14.27
N GLU A 118 -19.87 -22.76 -15.46
CA GLU A 118 -18.49 -22.87 -15.93
C GLU A 118 -17.59 -22.11 -14.95
N ARG A 119 -16.84 -22.86 -14.15
CA ARG A 119 -15.84 -22.32 -13.24
C ARG A 119 -14.50 -22.30 -13.96
N GLU A 120 -13.91 -21.12 -14.05
CA GLU A 120 -12.57 -20.94 -14.59
C GLU A 120 -11.55 -21.22 -13.46
N ASN A 121 -10.46 -21.92 -13.76
CA ASN A 121 -9.40 -22.18 -12.78
C ASN A 121 -8.28 -21.13 -12.88
N LEU A 122 -7.42 -21.09 -11.87
CA LEU A 122 -6.33 -20.13 -11.74
C LEU A 122 -5.44 -20.02 -12.98
N ILE A 123 -5.06 -21.15 -13.57
CA ILE A 123 -4.17 -21.21 -14.74
C ILE A 123 -4.85 -20.63 -15.98
N SER A 124 -6.09 -21.03 -16.23
CA SER A 124 -6.88 -20.51 -17.37
C SER A 124 -7.11 -19.00 -17.30
N CYS A 125 -7.28 -18.47 -16.08
CA CYS A 125 -7.48 -17.04 -15.83
C CYS A 125 -6.21 -16.20 -15.94
N LEU A 126 -5.02 -16.81 -15.81
CA LEU A 126 -3.71 -16.18 -15.98
C LEU A 126 -3.22 -16.23 -17.43
N TRP A 127 -3.41 -17.37 -18.10
CA TRP A 127 -2.93 -17.64 -19.46
C TRP A 127 -4.05 -18.25 -20.30
N PRO A 128 -4.95 -17.43 -20.87
CA PRO A 128 -6.00 -17.92 -21.75
C PRO A 128 -5.38 -18.58 -22.99
N ALA A 129 -6.03 -19.63 -23.51
CA ALA A 129 -5.52 -20.46 -24.62
C ALA A 129 -5.40 -19.77 -25.99
N THR A 130 -5.40 -18.43 -26.04
CA THR A 130 -5.36 -17.66 -27.28
C THR A 130 -3.99 -17.73 -27.97
N PRO A 131 -3.90 -17.86 -29.31
CA PRO A 131 -2.71 -18.37 -29.99
C PRO A 131 -1.53 -17.41 -30.20
N ASP A 132 -1.51 -16.20 -29.61
CA ASP A 132 -0.59 -15.14 -30.11
C ASP A 132 -0.03 -14.18 -29.05
N LEU A 133 0.08 -14.59 -27.78
CA LEU A 133 0.78 -13.81 -26.75
C LEU A 133 2.17 -14.40 -26.46
N SER A 134 2.99 -14.55 -27.52
CA SER A 134 4.37 -15.03 -27.45
C SER A 134 5.45 -13.93 -27.41
N PRO A 135 5.46 -13.01 -26.43
CA PRO A 135 6.71 -12.43 -25.94
C PRO A 135 7.05 -12.88 -24.50
N LEU A 136 6.09 -13.46 -23.80
CA LEU A 136 6.19 -13.88 -22.41
C LEU A 136 6.43 -15.40 -22.42
N GLY A 137 7.62 -15.88 -22.03
CA GLY A 137 7.99 -17.30 -22.06
C GLY A 137 7.04 -18.22 -21.26
N ALA A 138 7.40 -19.49 -21.05
CA ALA A 138 6.62 -20.40 -20.21
C ALA A 138 6.48 -19.80 -18.79
N GLN A 139 5.37 -19.11 -18.54
CA GLN A 139 5.08 -18.52 -17.25
C GLN A 139 4.22 -19.53 -16.51
N THR A 140 4.85 -20.23 -15.58
CA THR A 140 4.15 -21.01 -14.57
C THR A 140 4.20 -20.23 -13.26
N ILE A 141 3.20 -20.43 -12.42
CA ILE A 141 3.20 -19.99 -11.02
C ILE A 141 3.56 -21.14 -10.08
N SER A 142 4.00 -22.28 -10.61
CA SER A 142 4.35 -23.48 -9.84
C SER A 142 5.82 -23.87 -10.02
N TYR A 143 6.29 -24.66 -9.06
CA TYR A 143 7.57 -25.36 -9.13
C TYR A 143 7.39 -26.87 -9.32
N PHE A 144 6.15 -27.33 -9.57
CA PHE A 144 5.78 -28.74 -9.70
C PHE A 144 4.90 -28.99 -10.94
N ASP A 145 4.82 -30.24 -11.38
CA ASP A 145 4.17 -30.63 -12.63
C ASP A 145 2.66 -30.33 -12.65
N HIS A 146 2.01 -30.36 -11.48
CA HIS A 146 0.58 -30.09 -11.33
C HIS A 146 0.20 -28.61 -11.52
N GLN A 147 1.16 -27.71 -11.76
CA GLN A 147 0.97 -26.28 -12.08
C GLN A 147 0.32 -25.41 -10.99
N LEU A 148 0.05 -25.93 -9.80
CA LEU A 148 -0.49 -25.13 -8.68
C LEU A 148 0.64 -24.52 -7.85
N PRO A 149 0.48 -23.30 -7.32
CA PRO A 149 1.41 -22.76 -6.34
C PRO A 149 1.46 -23.61 -5.08
N THR A 150 2.61 -23.60 -4.43
CA THR A 150 2.88 -24.32 -3.18
C THR A 150 3.58 -23.43 -2.17
N PHE A 151 3.36 -23.69 -0.88
CA PHE A 151 3.99 -22.98 0.22
C PHE A 151 4.25 -23.92 1.40
N ALA A 152 5.15 -23.51 2.30
CA ALA A 152 5.36 -24.16 3.58
C ALA A 152 5.10 -23.16 4.70
N LEU A 153 4.66 -23.65 5.86
CA LEU A 153 4.66 -22.85 7.09
C LEU A 153 6.05 -22.84 7.70
N SER A 154 6.30 -21.84 8.56
CA SER A 154 7.50 -21.77 9.39
C SER A 154 7.77 -23.09 10.15
N PRO A 155 9.04 -23.46 10.35
CA PRO A 155 9.38 -24.69 11.04
C PRO A 155 9.13 -24.61 12.54
N ASP A 156 9.07 -25.77 13.18
CA ASP A 156 8.99 -26.00 14.63
C ASP A 156 10.36 -26.06 15.31
N ASP A 157 11.44 -25.88 14.54
CA ASP A 157 12.81 -25.66 15.02
C ASP A 157 13.40 -24.44 14.30
N LEU A 158 13.76 -23.42 15.09
CA LEU A 158 14.28 -22.14 14.60
C LEU A 158 15.60 -22.27 13.82
N ASN A 159 16.35 -23.36 13.97
CA ASN A 159 17.56 -23.62 13.15
C ASN A 159 17.24 -23.75 11.66
N TYR A 160 16.01 -24.14 11.32
CA TYR A 160 15.53 -24.24 9.96
C TYR A 160 14.77 -23.00 9.48
N LEU A 161 14.48 -22.02 10.37
CA LEU A 161 13.73 -20.83 9.98
C LEU A 161 14.48 -20.04 8.91
N ARG A 162 13.77 -19.67 7.85
CA ARG A 162 14.28 -18.86 6.72
C ARG A 162 13.29 -17.73 6.45
N ILE A 163 13.66 -16.53 6.87
CA ILE A 163 12.92 -15.29 6.58
C ILE A 163 13.70 -14.52 5.52
N VAL A 164 13.01 -14.05 4.49
CA VAL A 164 13.54 -13.18 3.45
C VAL A 164 13.02 -11.77 3.69
N HIS A 165 13.91 -10.80 3.52
CA HIS A 165 13.64 -9.39 3.73
C HIS A 165 14.07 -8.60 2.49
N GLY A 166 13.29 -7.58 2.12
CA GLY A 166 13.64 -6.64 1.05
C GLY A 166 12.88 -5.32 1.17
N SER A 167 13.43 -4.27 0.57
CA SER A 167 12.83 -2.93 0.46
C SER A 167 13.42 -2.19 -0.75
N CYS A 168 12.99 -0.95 -0.96
CA CYS A 168 13.58 0.01 -1.92
C CYS A 168 13.58 -0.50 -3.38
N ARG A 169 12.43 -0.99 -3.85
CA ARG A 169 12.29 -1.61 -5.17
C ARG A 169 11.85 -0.58 -6.21
N LYS A 170 12.75 0.35 -6.54
CA LYS A 170 12.50 1.42 -7.52
C LYS A 170 12.60 0.90 -8.96
N PRO A 171 11.53 0.93 -9.77
CA PRO A 171 11.55 0.35 -11.13
C PRO A 171 12.57 0.97 -12.10
N HIS A 172 12.94 2.23 -11.87
CA HIS A 172 13.87 3.02 -12.69
C HIS A 172 15.11 3.47 -11.89
N GLY A 173 15.57 2.61 -10.96
CA GLY A 173 16.72 2.90 -10.08
C GLY A 173 18.10 2.65 -10.69
N GLY A 174 18.21 2.29 -11.98
CA GLY A 174 19.48 1.99 -12.65
C GLY A 174 20.16 0.66 -12.29
N GLY A 175 19.53 -0.19 -11.46
CA GLY A 175 20.00 -1.51 -11.06
C GLY A 175 19.11 -2.65 -11.58
N ARG A 176 19.54 -3.90 -11.36
CA ARG A 176 18.66 -5.07 -11.58
C ARG A 176 17.79 -5.28 -10.34
N ASP A 177 16.52 -5.59 -10.57
CA ASP A 177 15.61 -6.01 -9.50
C ASP A 177 16.18 -7.28 -8.82
N ALA A 178 16.31 -7.24 -7.50
CA ALA A 178 16.85 -8.35 -6.71
C ALA A 178 15.75 -9.34 -6.27
N LEU A 179 14.48 -8.93 -6.25
CA LEU A 179 13.37 -9.78 -5.84
C LEU A 179 13.25 -11.08 -6.68
N PRO A 180 13.53 -11.09 -8.00
CA PRO A 180 13.65 -12.31 -8.80
C PRO A 180 14.66 -13.34 -8.29
N ILE A 181 15.60 -13.02 -7.40
CA ILE A 181 16.50 -14.00 -6.79
C ILE A 181 15.72 -14.96 -5.88
N LEU A 182 14.64 -14.49 -5.25
CA LEU A 182 13.77 -15.30 -4.39
C LEU A 182 13.14 -16.47 -5.15
N ASP A 183 12.75 -16.24 -6.41
CA ASP A 183 12.24 -17.26 -7.32
C ASP A 183 13.21 -18.45 -7.45
N SER A 184 14.49 -18.17 -7.70
CA SER A 184 15.52 -19.22 -7.80
C SER A 184 15.78 -19.92 -6.47
N SER A 185 15.69 -19.19 -5.35
CA SER A 185 15.83 -19.76 -4.01
C SER A 185 14.70 -20.72 -3.66
N ILE A 186 13.45 -20.36 -3.99
CA ILE A 186 12.30 -21.26 -3.79
C ILE A 186 12.40 -22.46 -4.74
N GLU A 187 12.75 -22.26 -6.01
CA GLU A 187 12.90 -23.35 -6.99
C GLU A 187 13.91 -24.41 -6.53
N GLN A 188 15.06 -23.97 -6.01
CA GLN A 188 16.11 -24.87 -5.53
C GLN A 188 15.65 -25.80 -4.39
N PHE A 189 14.72 -25.33 -3.55
CA PHE A 189 14.26 -26.05 -2.36
C PHE A 189 12.76 -26.35 -2.39
N ALA A 190 12.13 -26.34 -3.57
CA ALA A 190 10.68 -26.37 -3.71
C ALA A 190 10.03 -27.53 -2.95
N GLY A 191 10.64 -28.72 -3.02
CA GLY A 191 10.23 -29.96 -2.36
C GLY A 191 10.80 -30.19 -0.95
N MET A 192 11.47 -29.20 -0.36
CA MET A 192 12.13 -29.29 0.95
C MET A 192 11.55 -28.25 1.92
N ALA A 193 10.46 -28.62 2.61
CA ALA A 193 9.69 -27.71 3.48
C ALA A 193 10.56 -26.85 4.42
N ASN A 194 11.52 -27.47 5.11
CA ASN A 194 12.38 -26.78 6.10
C ASN A 194 13.60 -26.07 5.49
N SER A 195 13.86 -26.22 4.18
CA SER A 195 15.00 -25.57 3.52
C SER A 195 14.59 -24.40 2.63
N ARG A 196 13.34 -24.38 2.15
CA ARG A 196 12.81 -23.26 1.37
C ARG A 196 12.57 -22.02 2.25
N PRO A 197 12.58 -20.81 1.67
CA PRO A 197 12.08 -19.61 2.35
C PRO A 197 10.65 -19.77 2.86
N HIS A 198 10.37 -19.33 4.10
CA HIS A 198 9.09 -19.51 4.78
C HIS A 198 8.24 -18.23 4.83
N GLN A 199 8.89 -17.07 4.95
CA GLN A 199 8.21 -15.77 5.03
C GLN A 199 9.01 -14.71 4.27
N LEU A 200 8.31 -13.85 3.54
CA LEU A 200 8.86 -12.65 2.90
C LEU A 200 8.30 -11.41 3.60
N PHE A 201 9.18 -10.57 4.13
CA PHE A 201 8.84 -9.24 4.63
C PHE A 201 9.39 -8.17 3.71
N LEU A 202 8.49 -7.39 3.12
CA LEU A 202 8.78 -6.26 2.26
C LEU A 202 8.56 -4.96 3.04
N THR A 203 9.63 -4.40 3.58
CA THR A 203 9.54 -3.43 4.69
C THR A 203 9.50 -1.98 4.23
N GLY A 204 8.83 -1.71 3.12
CA GLY A 204 8.70 -0.37 2.56
C GLY A 204 9.22 -0.22 1.15
N ASP A 205 8.87 0.90 0.51
CA ASP A 205 9.32 1.32 -0.81
C ASP A 205 9.11 0.28 -1.91
N GLN A 206 7.93 -0.37 -1.90
CA GLN A 206 7.53 -1.26 -2.99
C GLN A 206 7.02 -0.46 -4.20
N ILE A 207 6.60 0.78 -3.94
CA ILE A 207 6.29 1.79 -4.93
C ILE A 207 7.00 3.10 -4.53
N TYR A 208 7.08 4.05 -5.48
CA TYR A 208 7.56 5.40 -5.23
C TYR A 208 6.49 6.38 -5.71
N GLY A 209 5.95 7.18 -4.78
CA GLY A 209 4.94 8.19 -5.02
C GLY A 209 5.53 9.53 -5.43
N ASP A 210 6.79 9.79 -5.07
CA ASP A 210 7.43 11.10 -5.07
C ASP A 210 8.65 11.22 -5.99
N ASP A 211 9.19 10.09 -6.47
CA ASP A 211 10.18 10.07 -7.54
C ASP A 211 9.84 9.03 -8.61
N VAL A 212 9.09 9.49 -9.60
CA VAL A 212 8.57 8.68 -10.71
C VAL A 212 9.17 9.14 -12.03
N ALA A 213 9.83 8.21 -12.74
CA ALA A 213 10.30 8.44 -14.11
C ALA A 213 9.16 8.85 -15.06
N ASP A 214 9.43 9.78 -15.98
CA ASP A 214 8.43 10.28 -16.93
C ASP A 214 7.80 9.16 -17.80
N PRO A 215 8.54 8.16 -18.33
CA PRO A 215 7.92 7.04 -19.03
C PRO A 215 7.06 6.15 -18.11
N MET A 216 7.43 6.00 -16.84
CA MET A 216 6.60 5.26 -15.88
C MET A 216 5.28 6.00 -15.68
N LEU A 217 5.34 7.29 -15.39
CA LEU A 217 4.16 8.12 -15.22
C LEU A 217 3.24 8.09 -16.44
N TRP A 218 3.81 8.12 -17.65
CA TRP A 218 3.07 7.97 -18.90
C TRP A 218 2.24 6.66 -18.93
N ALA A 219 2.85 5.54 -18.55
CA ALA A 219 2.15 4.26 -18.48
C ALA A 219 1.09 4.22 -17.36
N LEU A 220 1.39 4.86 -16.22
CA LEU A 220 0.50 4.91 -15.06
C LEU A 220 -0.77 5.72 -15.33
N THR A 221 -0.65 6.89 -15.95
CA THR A 221 -1.82 7.72 -16.29
C THR A 221 -2.74 7.00 -17.28
N ASP A 222 -2.18 6.40 -18.35
CA ASP A 222 -2.97 5.61 -19.31
C ASP A 222 -3.65 4.41 -18.64
N THR A 223 -2.89 3.66 -17.81
CA THR A 223 -3.40 2.48 -17.13
C THR A 223 -4.49 2.85 -16.12
N GLY A 224 -4.24 3.83 -15.27
CA GLY A 224 -5.17 4.30 -14.24
C GLY A 224 -6.50 4.77 -14.82
N ASP A 225 -6.44 5.65 -15.83
CA ASP A 225 -7.64 6.19 -16.50
C ASP A 225 -8.49 5.08 -17.14
N VAL A 226 -7.84 4.10 -17.79
CA VAL A 226 -8.56 3.00 -18.45
C VAL A 226 -9.14 2.02 -17.45
N LEU A 227 -8.39 1.63 -16.41
CA LEU A 227 -8.85 0.68 -15.40
C LEU A 227 -10.00 1.25 -14.56
N LEU A 228 -9.90 2.52 -14.17
CA LEU A 228 -10.97 3.21 -13.45
C LEU A 228 -12.15 3.51 -14.36
N GLY A 229 -11.91 3.90 -15.61
CA GLY A 229 -12.93 4.36 -16.54
C GLY A 229 -13.35 5.83 -16.33
N TRP A 230 -12.64 6.55 -15.48
CA TRP A 230 -12.82 7.96 -15.18
C TRP A 230 -11.47 8.60 -14.82
N LYS A 231 -11.43 9.93 -14.84
CA LYS A 231 -10.23 10.73 -14.55
C LYS A 231 -10.50 11.59 -13.33
N GLU A 232 -9.59 11.56 -12.36
CA GLU A 232 -9.77 12.35 -11.15
C GLU A 232 -9.52 13.84 -11.41
N ASN A 233 -10.42 14.67 -10.89
CA ASN A 233 -10.26 16.12 -10.88
C ASN A 233 -9.49 16.52 -9.62
N LEU A 234 -8.22 16.87 -9.78
CA LEU A 234 -7.32 17.22 -8.68
C LEU A 234 -7.48 18.71 -8.33
N PRO A 235 -7.70 19.06 -7.04
CA PRO A 235 -7.91 20.44 -6.62
C PRO A 235 -6.57 21.21 -6.53
N LEU A 236 -6.35 22.20 -7.38
CA LEU A 236 -5.23 23.14 -7.26
C LEU A 236 -5.78 24.50 -6.80
N ILE A 237 -5.32 24.98 -5.64
CA ILE A 237 -5.69 26.29 -5.08
C ILE A 237 -4.40 27.07 -4.78
N ASP A 238 -4.37 28.36 -5.14
CA ASP A 238 -3.21 29.24 -4.93
C ASP A 238 -3.07 29.68 -3.45
N ASP A 239 -1.81 29.77 -3.01
CA ASP A 239 -1.32 29.75 -1.63
C ASP A 239 -1.44 31.09 -0.88
N THR A 240 -1.83 32.17 -1.55
CA THR A 240 -1.86 33.52 -0.95
C THR A 240 -2.82 33.66 0.23
N GLN A 241 -3.72 32.70 0.46
CA GLN A 241 -4.68 32.70 1.59
C GLN A 241 -4.33 31.71 2.72
N ILE A 242 -3.42 30.74 2.52
CA ILE A 242 -3.02 29.75 3.55
C ILE A 242 -1.83 30.25 4.38
N GLN A 243 -0.95 31.08 3.80
CA GLN A 243 0.23 31.60 4.49
C GLN A 243 -0.08 32.50 5.69
N ASP A 244 -1.24 33.17 5.71
CA ASP A 244 -1.63 34.02 6.85
C ASP A 244 -1.87 33.20 8.13
N ASN A 245 -2.28 31.93 8.01
CA ASN A 245 -2.52 31.05 9.17
C ASN A 245 -1.26 30.33 9.67
N LEU A 246 -0.34 29.96 8.76
CA LEU A 246 0.96 29.37 9.11
C LEU A 246 1.86 30.36 9.86
N CYS A 247 1.76 31.66 9.56
CA CYS A 247 2.58 32.68 10.20
C CYS A 247 2.09 33.07 11.62
N THR A 248 0.87 32.67 12.02
CA THR A 248 0.26 33.01 13.31
C THR A 248 0.41 31.95 14.41
N SER A 249 0.76 30.70 14.10
CA SER A 249 0.94 29.64 15.10
C SER A 249 2.37 29.53 15.65
N ILE A 250 3.34 30.22 15.04
CA ILE A 250 4.68 30.44 15.60
C ILE A 250 4.66 31.79 16.33
N SER A 251 4.63 31.75 17.66
CA SER A 251 4.80 32.94 18.49
C SER A 251 6.19 33.53 18.23
N ARG A 252 6.29 34.47 17.28
CA ARG A 252 7.47 35.35 17.18
C ARG A 252 7.48 36.20 18.43
N ASN A 253 8.27 35.78 19.41
CA ASN A 253 8.76 36.54 20.56
C ASN A 253 7.82 37.67 21.03
N GLN A 254 7.05 37.41 22.08
CA GLN A 254 6.38 38.46 22.85
C GLN A 254 7.40 39.49 23.35
N LYS A 255 7.62 40.54 22.57
CA LYS A 255 8.09 41.84 23.05
C LYS A 255 7.54 42.92 22.12
N LYS A 256 6.59 43.67 22.68
CA LYS A 256 5.94 44.90 22.18
C LYS A 256 4.78 44.73 21.20
N ARG A 257 3.56 44.80 21.75
CA ARG A 257 2.68 45.96 21.53
C ARG A 257 1.51 45.95 22.50
N ASN A 258 1.55 46.88 23.45
CA ASN A 258 0.36 47.39 24.13
C ASN A 258 -0.51 48.09 23.09
N LYS A 259 -1.75 47.66 22.91
CA LYS A 259 -2.89 48.57 22.70
C LYS A 259 -4.20 47.85 22.99
N ILE A 260 -4.82 48.31 24.06
CA ILE A 260 -6.20 48.09 24.46
C ILE A 260 -7.13 48.51 23.30
N CYS A 261 -8.08 47.66 22.94
CA CYS A 261 -9.33 48.09 22.32
C CYS A 261 -10.48 47.22 22.84
N GLU A 262 -11.56 47.92 23.18
CA GLU A 262 -12.69 47.50 24.02
C GLU A 262 -13.63 46.51 23.34
N VAL A 263 -14.28 45.71 24.19
CA VAL A 263 -15.45 44.88 23.89
C VAL A 263 -16.64 45.78 23.55
N ARG A 264 -17.27 45.54 22.39
CA ARG A 264 -18.68 45.89 22.16
C ARG A 264 -19.40 44.72 21.51
N GLY A 265 -20.33 44.12 22.25
CA GLY A 265 -21.34 43.23 21.72
C GLY A 265 -22.49 44.00 21.08
N ASN A 266 -23.01 43.51 19.95
CA ASN A 266 -24.33 42.88 19.87
C ASN A 266 -24.74 42.65 18.40
N SER A 267 -25.31 41.46 18.18
CA SER A 267 -26.39 41.14 17.25
C SER A 267 -26.27 41.58 15.78
N THR A 268 -26.15 40.62 14.87
CA THR A 268 -27.28 40.20 14.02
C THR A 268 -26.91 38.96 13.21
N GLU A 269 -27.63 37.86 13.46
CA GLU A 269 -27.84 36.80 12.48
C GLU A 269 -28.38 37.42 11.18
N SER A 270 -27.72 37.15 10.04
CA SER A 270 -28.25 37.22 8.64
C SER A 270 -27.24 37.67 7.57
N GLN A 271 -25.92 37.62 7.81
CA GLN A 271 -24.92 37.90 6.75
C GLN A 271 -24.02 36.72 6.35
N PHE A 272 -24.27 35.51 6.85
CA PHE A 272 -23.47 34.33 6.52
C PHE A 272 -24.15 33.46 5.47
N GLN A 273 -24.19 33.95 4.23
CA GLN A 273 -24.46 33.13 3.03
C GLN A 273 -23.64 33.57 1.80
N GLN A 274 -22.61 34.39 1.98
CA GLN A 274 -21.60 34.69 0.96
C GLN A 274 -20.21 34.49 1.55
N GLN A 275 -19.87 33.23 1.83
CA GLN A 275 -18.47 32.84 1.95
C GLN A 275 -18.00 32.59 0.52
N ALA A 276 -17.02 33.38 0.09
CA ALA A 276 -16.52 33.42 -1.27
C ALA A 276 -16.28 32.02 -1.84
N GLU A 277 -16.86 31.73 -3.01
CA GLU A 277 -16.44 30.63 -3.86
C GLU A 277 -14.93 30.78 -4.08
N VAL A 278 -14.14 29.98 -3.36
CA VAL A 278 -12.73 29.81 -3.69
C VAL A 278 -12.72 29.15 -5.07
N GLU A 279 -12.33 29.90 -6.11
CA GLU A 279 -12.14 29.38 -7.47
C GLU A 279 -11.04 28.31 -7.43
N SER A 280 -11.43 27.09 -7.07
CA SER A 280 -10.58 25.92 -7.14
C SER A 280 -10.41 25.56 -8.61
N ILE A 281 -9.16 25.61 -9.09
CA ILE A 281 -8.84 25.16 -10.44
C ILE A 281 -8.64 23.66 -10.37
N TYR A 282 -9.58 22.90 -10.92
CA TYR A 282 -9.42 21.46 -11.04
C TYR A 282 -8.62 21.13 -12.30
N LYS A 283 -7.64 20.24 -12.16
CA LYS A 283 -6.88 19.69 -13.29
C LYS A 283 -6.92 18.17 -13.29
N GLN A 284 -6.92 17.57 -14.47
CA GLN A 284 -6.79 16.13 -14.61
C GLN A 284 -5.31 15.75 -14.75
N PRO A 285 -4.91 14.51 -14.40
CA PRO A 285 -3.53 14.04 -14.53
C PRO A 285 -2.90 14.27 -15.91
N VAL A 286 -3.69 14.17 -16.98
CA VAL A 286 -3.26 14.42 -18.36
C VAL A 286 -2.84 15.87 -18.62
N ASP A 287 -3.39 16.82 -17.85
CA ASP A 287 -3.04 18.24 -17.92
C ASP A 287 -1.76 18.56 -17.14
N LEU A 288 -1.29 17.63 -16.29
CA LEU A 288 -0.12 17.77 -15.44
C LEU A 288 1.08 17.10 -16.10
N LYS A 289 1.73 17.84 -17.01
CA LYS A 289 2.84 17.33 -17.83
C LYS A 289 3.98 16.74 -16.97
N PRO A 290 4.59 15.61 -17.38
CA PRO A 290 5.82 15.10 -16.78
C PRO A 290 6.92 16.17 -16.72
N GLY A 291 7.74 16.14 -15.67
CA GLY A 291 8.77 17.15 -15.41
C GLY A 291 8.28 18.50 -14.85
N SER A 292 6.96 18.75 -14.78
CA SER A 292 6.39 19.90 -14.06
C SER A 292 5.73 19.52 -12.73
N ARG A 293 5.60 18.22 -12.47
CA ARG A 293 4.89 17.69 -11.30
C ARG A 293 5.61 17.93 -9.98
N SER A 294 6.93 18.02 -9.98
CA SER A 294 7.69 18.35 -8.75
C SER A 294 7.36 19.76 -8.24
N ASP A 295 7.24 20.74 -9.15
CA ASP A 295 6.81 22.09 -8.78
C ASP A 295 5.35 22.09 -8.32
N ILE A 296 4.48 21.33 -8.98
CA ILE A 296 3.08 21.20 -8.55
C ILE A 296 2.96 20.58 -7.15
N ALA A 297 3.72 19.51 -6.87
CA ALA A 297 3.75 18.85 -5.58
C ALA A 297 4.21 19.80 -4.47
N ARG A 298 5.25 20.60 -4.74
CA ARG A 298 5.74 21.63 -3.80
C ARG A 298 4.69 22.74 -3.59
N ASP A 299 4.28 23.38 -4.68
CA ASP A 299 3.54 24.64 -4.63
C ASP A 299 2.07 24.42 -4.26
N PHE A 300 1.40 23.40 -4.81
CA PHE A 300 -0.01 23.12 -4.54
C PHE A 300 -0.21 21.99 -3.52
N GLY A 301 0.74 21.05 -3.42
CA GLY A 301 0.66 19.93 -2.49
C GLY A 301 1.36 20.16 -1.14
N GLY A 302 2.32 21.08 -1.08
CA GLY A 302 3.10 21.33 0.14
C GLY A 302 4.17 20.27 0.43
N PHE A 303 4.50 19.39 -0.51
CA PHE A 303 5.54 18.37 -0.31
C PHE A 303 6.95 18.98 -0.28
N THR A 304 7.89 18.37 0.47
CA THR A 304 9.31 18.84 0.54
C THR A 304 10.36 17.88 0.04
N ALA A 305 10.03 16.62 -0.21
CA ALA A 305 10.98 15.64 -0.77
C ALA A 305 11.53 16.04 -2.17
N MET A 306 10.88 17.00 -2.84
CA MET A 306 11.30 17.50 -4.15
C MET A 306 12.60 18.32 -4.06
N LEU A 307 13.65 17.89 -4.75
CA LEU A 307 14.92 18.63 -4.82
C LEU A 307 14.78 19.94 -5.61
N VAL A 308 14.93 21.07 -4.92
CA VAL A 308 14.91 22.41 -5.52
C VAL A 308 16.01 22.55 -6.59
N ASN A 309 15.65 22.99 -7.79
CA ASN A 309 16.55 23.20 -8.93
C ASN A 309 17.30 21.95 -9.43
N GLN A 310 16.84 20.74 -9.08
CA GLN A 310 17.38 19.48 -9.61
C GLN A 310 16.27 18.61 -10.22
N PRO A 311 15.55 19.07 -11.26
CA PRO A 311 14.45 18.34 -11.87
C PRO A 311 14.88 16.98 -12.46
N ASP A 312 16.18 16.79 -12.71
CA ASP A 312 16.75 15.52 -13.15
C ASP A 312 16.85 14.45 -12.03
N LYS A 313 16.65 14.82 -10.75
CA LYS A 313 16.86 13.95 -9.57
C LYS A 313 15.62 13.69 -8.69
N ALA A 314 14.57 14.53 -8.78
CA ALA A 314 13.26 14.29 -8.16
C ALA A 314 12.20 14.68 -9.21
N LYS A 315 11.72 13.68 -9.97
CA LYS A 315 11.23 13.91 -11.33
C LYS A 315 9.74 14.24 -11.42
N SER A 316 8.92 13.40 -10.82
CA SER A 316 7.47 13.54 -10.83
C SER A 316 6.86 12.85 -9.61
N HIS A 317 5.68 13.34 -9.21
CA HIS A 317 4.88 12.80 -8.12
C HIS A 317 3.58 12.17 -8.68
N LEU A 318 3.13 11.06 -8.11
CA LEU A 318 1.80 10.47 -8.33
C LEU A 318 0.76 11.34 -7.64
N PHE A 319 -0.38 11.59 -8.29
CA PHE A 319 -1.41 12.42 -7.68
C PHE A 319 -2.77 11.73 -7.60
N SER A 320 -3.22 11.14 -8.71
CA SER A 320 -4.56 10.56 -8.76
C SER A 320 -4.62 9.17 -8.15
N LEU A 321 -5.80 8.78 -7.70
CA LEU A 321 -6.07 7.43 -7.22
C LEU A 321 -5.75 6.38 -8.30
N GLY A 322 -6.06 6.69 -9.56
CA GLY A 322 -5.76 5.82 -10.70
C GLY A 322 -4.27 5.59 -10.91
N GLU A 323 -3.43 6.62 -10.71
CA GLU A 323 -1.97 6.51 -10.79
C GLU A 323 -1.41 5.60 -9.68
N TYR A 324 -1.89 5.76 -8.44
CA TYR A 324 -1.49 4.90 -7.32
C TYR A 324 -1.92 3.43 -7.53
N TYR A 325 -3.16 3.19 -7.97
CA TYR A 325 -3.63 1.83 -8.27
C TYR A 325 -2.83 1.19 -9.40
N ALA A 326 -2.57 1.93 -10.47
CA ALA A 326 -1.75 1.46 -11.57
C ALA A 326 -0.32 1.14 -11.10
N MET A 327 0.26 1.96 -10.21
CA MET A 327 1.62 1.75 -9.72
C MET A 327 1.76 0.41 -9.02
N TYR A 328 0.89 0.09 -8.05
CA TYR A 328 0.90 -1.22 -7.40
C TYR A 328 0.72 -2.37 -8.39
N LEU A 329 -0.20 -2.24 -9.35
CA LEU A 329 -0.43 -3.30 -10.32
C LEU A 329 0.79 -3.55 -11.22
N LEU A 330 1.44 -2.49 -11.72
CA LEU A 330 2.61 -2.61 -12.60
C LEU A 330 3.85 -3.13 -11.87
N VAL A 331 4.05 -2.81 -10.58
CA VAL A 331 5.21 -3.35 -9.84
C VAL A 331 5.06 -4.84 -9.52
N TRP A 332 3.84 -5.37 -9.43
CA TRP A 332 3.58 -6.78 -9.12
C TRP A 332 3.32 -7.67 -10.33
N SER A 333 3.08 -7.10 -11.51
CA SER A 333 2.56 -7.84 -12.65
C SER A 333 3.04 -7.30 -13.98
N SER A 334 3.45 -8.20 -14.88
CA SER A 334 3.78 -7.90 -16.27
C SER A 334 2.55 -7.68 -17.18
N VAL A 335 1.34 -8.08 -16.75
CA VAL A 335 0.13 -8.11 -17.61
C VAL A 335 -0.25 -6.74 -18.15
N LEU A 336 -0.08 -5.69 -17.34
CA LEU A 336 -0.45 -4.33 -17.69
C LEU A 336 0.70 -3.55 -18.35
N TRP A 337 1.88 -4.13 -18.51
CA TRP A 337 2.97 -3.47 -19.24
C TRP A 337 2.69 -3.45 -20.74
N CYS A 338 3.27 -2.46 -21.42
CA CYS A 338 3.32 -2.41 -22.88
C CYS A 338 4.57 -3.14 -23.41
N ASP A 339 4.56 -3.51 -24.69
CA ASP A 339 5.72 -4.14 -25.33
C ASP A 339 6.90 -3.17 -25.50
N SER A 340 6.62 -1.87 -25.70
CA SER A 340 7.68 -0.86 -25.83
C SER A 340 7.17 0.56 -25.60
N PHE A 341 8.05 1.42 -25.07
CA PHE A 341 7.77 2.85 -24.91
C PHE A 341 7.95 3.64 -26.22
N PRO A 342 7.31 4.82 -26.37
CA PRO A 342 7.65 5.75 -27.45
C PRO A 342 9.09 6.23 -27.30
N LYS A 343 9.75 6.63 -28.41
CA LYS A 343 11.11 7.16 -28.35
C LYS A 343 11.10 8.58 -27.82
N GLY A 344 12.09 8.92 -27.01
CA GLY A 344 12.19 10.23 -26.37
C GLY A 344 12.19 11.38 -27.37
N LYS A 345 12.78 11.20 -28.55
CA LYS A 345 12.76 12.22 -29.64
C LYS A 345 11.35 12.55 -30.16
N ASP A 346 10.38 11.67 -29.96
CA ASP A 346 9.02 11.82 -30.45
C ASP A 346 8.10 12.45 -29.37
N ILE A 347 8.54 12.46 -28.11
CA ILE A 347 7.76 12.90 -26.94
C ILE A 347 8.34 14.15 -26.28
N CYS A 348 9.67 14.23 -26.16
CA CYS A 348 10.37 15.28 -25.43
C CYS A 348 10.72 16.47 -26.33
N GLU A 349 10.67 17.68 -25.76
CA GLU A 349 10.94 18.93 -26.49
C GLU A 349 12.44 19.10 -26.83
N ASN A 350 13.33 18.55 -26.01
CA ASN A 350 14.79 18.68 -26.21
C ASN A 350 15.56 17.36 -26.11
N VAL A 351 16.76 17.37 -26.70
CA VAL A 351 17.63 16.19 -26.83
C VAL A 351 18.08 15.62 -25.47
N LYS A 352 18.26 16.47 -24.45
CA LYS A 352 18.69 16.02 -23.12
C LYS A 352 17.57 15.21 -22.46
N GLN A 353 16.34 15.74 -22.46
CA GLN A 353 15.16 15.03 -21.96
C GLN A 353 14.90 13.74 -22.74
N ALA A 354 15.01 13.77 -24.07
CA ALA A 354 14.85 12.58 -24.90
C ALA A 354 15.82 11.45 -24.50
N LYS A 355 17.08 11.77 -24.19
CA LYS A 355 18.06 10.77 -23.72
C LYS A 355 17.73 10.21 -22.33
N VAL A 356 17.22 11.04 -21.43
CA VAL A 356 16.79 10.60 -20.09
C VAL A 356 15.59 9.67 -20.23
N TRP A 357 14.58 10.07 -21.01
CA TRP A 357 13.42 9.25 -21.34
C TRP A 357 13.82 7.89 -21.89
N ASP A 358 14.67 7.84 -22.93
CA ASP A 358 15.07 6.58 -23.56
C ASP A 358 15.83 5.66 -22.59
N ARG A 359 16.64 6.22 -21.69
CA ARG A 359 17.34 5.44 -20.65
C ARG A 359 16.35 4.85 -19.64
N GLU A 360 15.43 5.66 -19.13
CA GLU A 360 14.45 5.20 -18.13
C GLU A 360 13.46 4.21 -18.71
N ALA A 361 13.01 4.43 -19.94
CA ALA A 361 12.20 3.47 -20.67
C ALA A 361 12.90 2.10 -20.76
N PHE A 362 14.21 2.09 -21.06
CA PHE A 362 15.00 0.85 -21.08
C PHE A 362 15.09 0.18 -19.70
N GLU A 363 15.29 0.95 -18.62
CA GLU A 363 15.31 0.42 -17.26
C GLU A 363 13.96 -0.20 -16.86
N LEU A 364 12.86 0.48 -17.19
CA LEU A 364 11.51 -0.01 -16.95
C LEU A 364 11.18 -1.28 -17.77
N GLU A 365 11.58 -1.33 -19.04
CA GLU A 365 11.46 -2.52 -19.88
C GLU A 365 12.29 -3.70 -19.32
N SER A 366 13.46 -3.42 -18.73
CA SER A 366 14.26 -4.43 -18.04
C SER A 366 13.57 -4.93 -16.77
N PHE A 367 13.03 -4.02 -15.96
CA PHE A 367 12.28 -4.34 -14.75
C PHE A 367 11.05 -5.22 -15.06
N ALA A 368 10.25 -4.81 -16.04
CA ALA A 368 9.04 -5.52 -16.45
C ALA A 368 9.29 -6.97 -16.91
N ARG A 369 10.46 -7.21 -17.52
CA ARG A 369 10.85 -8.52 -18.06
C ARG A 369 10.99 -9.60 -16.99
N ASP A 370 11.41 -9.23 -15.79
CA ASP A 370 11.66 -10.18 -14.70
C ASP A 370 10.46 -10.35 -13.75
N LEU A 371 9.36 -9.60 -13.96
CA LEU A 371 8.17 -9.64 -13.10
C LEU A 371 7.47 -11.00 -13.06
N TRP A 372 7.63 -11.85 -14.08
CA TRP A 372 7.06 -13.19 -14.03
C TRP A 372 7.70 -14.06 -12.92
N ARG A 373 9.00 -13.87 -12.65
CA ARG A 373 9.71 -14.53 -11.54
C ARG A 373 9.20 -14.02 -10.20
N VAL A 374 8.98 -12.71 -10.10
CA VAL A 374 8.41 -12.09 -8.91
C VAL A 374 7.01 -12.65 -8.64
N ARG A 375 6.15 -12.73 -9.66
CA ARG A 375 4.83 -13.34 -9.57
C ARG A 375 4.91 -14.80 -9.11
N ARG A 376 5.78 -15.62 -9.72
CA ARG A 376 5.98 -17.03 -9.32
C ARG A 376 6.44 -17.11 -7.87
N ALA A 377 7.39 -16.29 -7.44
CA ALA A 377 7.88 -16.25 -6.07
C ALA A 377 6.77 -15.90 -5.06
N ILE A 378 6.09 -14.77 -5.22
CA ILE A 378 5.09 -14.28 -4.25
C ILE A 378 3.78 -15.08 -4.25
N ALA A 379 3.52 -15.87 -5.29
CA ALA A 379 2.45 -16.87 -5.27
C ALA A 379 2.79 -18.06 -4.36
N ASN A 380 4.07 -18.30 -4.05
CA ASN A 380 4.59 -19.50 -3.37
C ASN A 380 5.24 -19.21 -2.01
N ILE A 381 5.11 -17.99 -1.49
CA ILE A 381 5.62 -17.63 -0.16
C ILE A 381 4.70 -16.60 0.53
N PRO A 382 4.34 -16.81 1.81
CA PRO A 382 3.65 -15.80 2.60
C PRO A 382 4.39 -14.46 2.56
N THR A 383 3.75 -13.46 1.99
CA THR A 383 4.31 -12.13 1.76
C THR A 383 3.61 -11.09 2.62
N TYR A 384 4.39 -10.41 3.44
CA TYR A 384 3.97 -9.35 4.36
C TYR A 384 4.64 -8.04 3.97
N THR A 385 3.91 -6.94 4.07
CA THR A 385 4.36 -5.61 3.57
C THR A 385 4.12 -4.52 4.61
N ILE A 386 4.85 -3.41 4.53
CA ILE A 386 4.75 -2.31 5.48
C ILE A 386 4.46 -1.00 4.75
N CYS A 387 3.70 -0.11 5.40
CA CYS A 387 3.38 1.22 4.90
C CYS A 387 4.58 2.12 5.20
N ASP A 388 5.34 2.49 4.17
CA ASP A 388 6.53 3.33 4.34
C ASP A 388 6.34 4.72 3.71
N ASP A 389 7.36 5.57 3.79
CA ASP A 389 7.29 6.95 3.31
C ASP A 389 7.11 7.06 1.80
N HIS A 390 7.91 6.38 0.98
CA HIS A 390 7.81 6.51 -0.48
C HIS A 390 6.50 5.99 -1.07
N ASP A 391 5.64 5.30 -0.32
CA ASP A 391 4.25 5.07 -0.73
C ASP A 391 3.46 6.39 -0.85
N VAL A 392 3.87 7.45 -0.13
CA VAL A 392 3.32 8.81 -0.20
C VAL A 392 4.37 9.80 -0.72
N SER A 393 5.44 10.02 0.07
CA SER A 393 6.57 10.94 -0.12
C SER A 393 7.64 10.63 0.94
N ASP A 394 8.93 10.68 0.61
CA ASP A 394 10.10 10.40 1.50
C ASP A 394 10.02 11.04 2.90
N ASP A 395 9.40 12.22 2.99
CA ASP A 395 9.24 12.98 4.22
C ASP A 395 7.83 12.89 4.84
N TRP A 396 7.05 11.87 4.48
CA TRP A 396 5.65 11.73 4.92
C TRP A 396 5.54 11.67 6.45
N TYR A 397 4.75 12.60 6.99
CA TYR A 397 4.54 12.81 8.43
C TYR A 397 5.85 13.08 9.21
N LEU A 398 6.86 13.65 8.56
CA LEU A 398 8.18 13.85 9.16
C LEU A 398 8.15 14.72 10.42
N ASN A 399 7.38 15.81 10.47
CA ASN A 399 7.19 16.67 11.64
C ASN A 399 5.86 17.43 11.55
N ARG A 400 5.48 18.17 12.60
CA ARG A 400 4.17 18.83 12.66
C ARG A 400 4.01 19.92 11.59
N GLU A 401 5.09 20.62 11.25
CA GLU A 401 5.10 21.61 10.18
C GLU A 401 4.80 20.97 8.81
N TRP A 402 5.40 19.82 8.52
CA TRP A 402 5.08 19.04 7.32
C TRP A 402 3.59 18.71 7.28
N CYS A 403 3.03 18.25 8.41
CA CYS A 403 1.61 17.91 8.51
C CYS A 403 0.71 19.11 8.24
N TYR A 404 1.02 20.28 8.79
CA TYR A 404 0.27 21.51 8.50
C TYR A 404 0.34 21.89 7.02
N ARG A 405 1.53 21.87 6.43
CA ARG A 405 1.74 22.31 5.07
C ARG A 405 1.11 21.38 4.03
N VAL A 406 1.14 20.06 4.25
CA VAL A 406 0.59 19.08 3.29
C VAL A 406 -0.89 18.82 3.54
N LEU A 407 -1.30 18.53 4.78
CA LEU A 407 -2.70 18.22 5.07
C LEU A 407 -3.60 19.45 5.07
N GLY A 408 -3.04 20.65 5.29
CA GLY A 408 -3.76 21.92 5.14
C GLY A 408 -4.01 22.32 3.69
N LYS A 409 -3.32 21.71 2.72
CA LYS A 409 -3.53 21.96 1.29
C LYS A 409 -4.47 20.92 0.69
N PRO A 410 -5.48 21.32 -0.11
CA PRO A 410 -6.41 20.38 -0.74
C PRO A 410 -5.73 19.31 -1.59
N LEU A 411 -4.73 19.67 -2.40
CA LEU A 411 -3.98 18.69 -3.20
C LEU A 411 -3.15 17.77 -2.31
N GLY A 412 -2.41 18.31 -1.34
CA GLY A 412 -1.56 17.51 -0.45
C GLY A 412 -2.38 16.46 0.31
N ARG A 413 -3.50 16.89 0.92
CA ARG A 413 -4.45 16.01 1.59
C ARG A 413 -5.05 14.96 0.63
N ARG A 414 -5.42 15.36 -0.59
CA ARG A 414 -5.94 14.47 -1.63
C ARG A 414 -4.96 13.35 -1.96
N VAL A 415 -3.69 13.70 -2.14
CA VAL A 415 -2.61 12.78 -2.50
C VAL A 415 -2.33 11.79 -1.37
N VAL A 416 -2.20 12.27 -0.11
CA VAL A 416 -2.04 11.41 1.07
C VAL A 416 -3.20 10.40 1.18
N GLN A 417 -4.43 10.85 0.96
CA GLN A 417 -5.58 9.95 1.01
C GLN A 417 -5.59 8.92 -0.12
N ASN A 418 -5.24 9.32 -1.34
CA ASN A 418 -5.14 8.41 -2.48
C ASN A 418 -4.06 7.34 -2.25
N ALA A 419 -2.91 7.74 -1.72
CA ALA A 419 -1.81 6.84 -1.39
C ALA A 419 -2.21 5.83 -0.30
N LEU A 420 -2.76 6.29 0.83
CA LEU A 420 -3.20 5.44 1.93
C LEU A 420 -4.33 4.48 1.52
N LEU A 421 -5.28 4.96 0.71
CA LEU A 421 -6.34 4.11 0.18
C LEU A 421 -5.77 3.02 -0.74
N ALA A 422 -4.80 3.35 -1.59
CA ALA A 422 -4.13 2.37 -2.41
C ALA A 422 -3.35 1.35 -1.56
N TYR A 423 -2.57 1.80 -0.58
CA TYR A 423 -1.88 0.89 0.34
C TYR A 423 -2.87 -0.05 1.05
N ALA A 424 -4.02 0.46 1.52
CA ALA A 424 -5.05 -0.36 2.16
C ALA A 424 -5.56 -1.49 1.25
N VAL A 425 -5.87 -1.17 -0.01
CA VAL A 425 -6.42 -2.10 -1.00
C VAL A 425 -5.39 -3.14 -1.45
N PHE A 426 -4.16 -2.70 -1.73
CA PHE A 426 -3.15 -3.52 -2.39
C PHE A 426 -2.19 -4.24 -1.44
N GLN A 427 -2.09 -3.78 -0.18
CA GLN A 427 -1.15 -4.31 0.80
C GLN A 427 -1.83 -4.66 2.13
N ALA A 428 -2.46 -3.69 2.79
CA ALA A 428 -2.98 -3.89 4.15
C ALA A 428 -4.04 -5.00 4.21
N TRP A 429 -4.94 -5.08 3.22
CA TRP A 429 -5.97 -6.11 3.16
C TRP A 429 -5.41 -7.53 3.25
N GLY A 430 -4.29 -7.80 2.57
CA GLY A 430 -3.62 -9.10 2.66
C GLY A 430 -2.88 -9.33 3.99
N ASN A 431 -2.36 -8.28 4.63
CA ASN A 431 -1.66 -8.39 5.91
C ASN A 431 -2.64 -8.66 7.06
N THR A 432 -3.79 -7.99 7.05
CA THR A 432 -4.78 -7.99 8.15
C THR A 432 -6.19 -8.25 7.64
N PRO A 433 -6.45 -9.39 6.97
CA PRO A 433 -7.74 -9.68 6.34
C PRO A 433 -8.92 -9.58 7.31
N GLN A 434 -8.71 -9.87 8.60
CA GLN A 434 -9.73 -9.77 9.65
C GLN A 434 -10.25 -8.34 9.85
N GLN A 435 -9.42 -7.30 9.59
CA GLN A 435 -9.87 -5.91 9.62
C GLN A 435 -10.85 -5.58 8.48
N PHE A 436 -10.86 -6.41 7.43
CA PHE A 436 -11.71 -6.28 6.24
C PHE A 436 -12.86 -7.28 6.21
N ASP A 437 -13.09 -8.01 7.31
CA ASP A 437 -14.29 -8.81 7.47
C ASP A 437 -15.54 -7.93 7.43
N ARG A 438 -16.66 -8.52 7.00
CA ARG A 438 -17.92 -7.80 6.81
C ARG A 438 -18.31 -6.96 8.04
N GLY A 439 -18.56 -5.67 7.83
CA GLY A 439 -18.95 -4.72 8.86
C GLY A 439 -17.79 -4.13 9.68
N LYS A 440 -16.56 -4.58 9.48
CA LYS A 440 -15.35 -3.99 10.08
C LYS A 440 -14.87 -2.77 9.28
N VAL A 441 -13.91 -2.04 9.85
CA VAL A 441 -13.36 -0.81 9.27
C VAL A 441 -12.88 -0.98 7.83
N GLY A 442 -12.19 -2.08 7.52
CA GLY A 442 -11.68 -2.37 6.18
C GLY A 442 -12.79 -2.63 5.17
N ASP A 443 -13.86 -3.35 5.55
CA ASP A 443 -15.03 -3.56 4.68
C ASP A 443 -15.77 -2.25 4.38
N LYS A 444 -15.91 -1.39 5.40
CA LYS A 444 -16.47 -0.04 5.25
C LYS A 444 -15.60 0.82 4.33
N LEU A 445 -14.28 0.77 4.48
CA LEU A 445 -13.33 1.47 3.61
C LEU A 445 -13.42 0.98 2.15
N LEU A 446 -13.45 -0.34 1.92
CA LEU A 446 -13.60 -0.91 0.58
C LEU A 446 -14.93 -0.53 -0.08
N THR A 447 -16.02 -0.56 0.69
CA THR A 447 -17.34 -0.09 0.22
C THR A 447 -17.29 1.39 -0.15
N THR A 448 -16.58 2.20 0.64
CA THR A 448 -16.41 3.63 0.39
C THR A 448 -15.54 3.88 -0.84
N ALA A 449 -14.48 3.10 -1.04
CA ALA A 449 -13.63 3.17 -2.24
C ALA A 449 -14.39 2.83 -3.53
N ALA A 450 -15.27 1.82 -3.47
CA ALA A 450 -16.16 1.48 -4.59
C ALA A 450 -17.13 2.62 -4.92
N LYS A 451 -17.80 3.20 -3.90
CA LYS A 451 -18.69 4.37 -4.08
C LYS A 451 -17.95 5.60 -4.59
N TRP A 452 -16.71 5.82 -4.13
CA TRP A 452 -15.88 6.93 -4.57
C TRP A 452 -15.62 6.82 -6.08
N SER A 453 -15.24 5.62 -6.52
CA SER A 453 -14.99 5.30 -7.92
C SER A 453 -16.26 5.35 -8.77
N GLU A 454 -17.40 4.87 -8.25
CA GLU A 454 -18.70 4.98 -8.91
C GLU A 454 -19.11 6.44 -9.15
N SER A 455 -18.79 7.32 -8.20
CA SER A 455 -19.03 8.76 -8.33
C SER A 455 -18.02 9.49 -9.23
N ALA A 456 -17.07 8.77 -9.85
CA ALA A 456 -15.94 9.37 -10.57
C ALA A 456 -15.19 10.43 -9.75
N GLY A 457 -15.09 10.18 -8.45
CA GLY A 457 -14.41 11.06 -7.51
C GLY A 457 -15.09 12.41 -7.24
N THR A 458 -16.42 12.47 -7.26
CA THR A 458 -17.16 13.72 -6.96
C THR A 458 -17.94 13.68 -5.64
N ASN A 459 -18.12 12.50 -5.02
CA ASN A 459 -18.88 12.39 -3.78
C ASN A 459 -18.05 12.75 -2.54
N VAL A 460 -18.10 14.02 -2.12
CA VAL A 460 -17.32 14.56 -1.00
C VAL A 460 -17.63 13.86 0.34
N ALA A 461 -18.86 13.43 0.58
CA ALA A 461 -19.20 12.72 1.81
C ALA A 461 -18.47 11.37 1.90
N VAL A 462 -18.47 10.62 0.80
CA VAL A 462 -17.72 9.35 0.68
C VAL A 462 -16.21 9.57 0.82
N TRP A 463 -15.69 10.68 0.28
CA TRP A 463 -14.29 11.04 0.48
C TRP A 463 -13.95 11.30 1.96
N SER A 464 -14.81 12.02 2.68
CA SER A 464 -14.64 12.26 4.12
C SER A 464 -14.70 10.98 4.94
N ASP A 465 -15.62 10.07 4.62
CA ASP A 465 -15.73 8.76 5.29
C ASP A 465 -14.45 7.93 5.09
N ALA A 466 -13.90 7.92 3.87
CA ALA A 466 -12.65 7.22 3.58
C ALA A 466 -11.47 7.80 4.39
N ALA A 467 -11.37 9.13 4.49
CA ALA A 467 -10.32 9.79 5.27
C ALA A 467 -10.35 9.36 6.74
N LEU A 468 -11.56 9.22 7.31
CA LEU A 468 -11.78 8.79 8.69
C LEU A 468 -11.33 7.34 8.91
N TYR A 469 -11.71 6.41 8.04
CA TYR A 469 -11.27 5.01 8.17
C TYR A 469 -9.76 4.83 7.98
N LEU A 470 -9.13 5.71 7.20
CA LEU A 470 -7.67 5.73 6.98
C LEU A 470 -6.89 6.42 8.11
N GLY A 471 -7.58 7.01 9.09
CA GLY A 471 -6.95 7.72 10.20
C GLY A 471 -6.32 9.06 9.80
N ILE A 472 -6.82 9.70 8.73
CA ILE A 472 -6.39 11.05 8.35
C ILE A 472 -7.18 12.05 9.21
N PRO A 473 -6.52 12.92 10.00
CA PRO A 473 -7.21 13.80 10.95
C PRO A 473 -8.18 14.74 10.23
N GLY A 474 -9.26 15.11 10.91
CA GLY A 474 -10.14 16.19 10.46
C GLY A 474 -9.41 17.51 10.35
N ILE A 475 -10.00 18.45 9.62
CA ILE A 475 -9.51 19.83 9.53
C ILE A 475 -10.27 20.69 10.55
N ASP A 476 -9.54 21.54 11.25
CA ASP A 476 -10.11 22.59 12.07
C ASP A 476 -10.67 23.72 11.18
N ILE A 477 -11.94 24.05 11.38
CA ILE A 477 -12.68 24.97 10.49
C ILE A 477 -12.15 26.41 10.60
N GLU A 478 -11.63 26.80 11.77
CA GLU A 478 -11.14 28.16 11.99
C GLU A 478 -9.75 28.36 11.37
N THR A 479 -8.88 27.36 11.51
CA THR A 479 -7.48 27.46 11.09
C THR A 479 -7.19 26.86 9.71
N GLY A 480 -8.05 25.95 9.22
CA GLY A 480 -7.80 25.17 8.00
C GLY A 480 -6.69 24.12 8.16
N LEU A 481 -6.27 23.81 9.38
CA LEU A 481 -5.16 22.90 9.69
C LEU A 481 -5.65 21.54 10.23
N PRO A 482 -4.87 20.45 10.10
CA PRO A 482 -5.18 19.17 10.72
C PRO A 482 -5.30 19.26 12.24
N LYS A 483 -6.28 18.55 12.80
CA LYS A 483 -6.51 18.46 14.24
C LYS A 483 -5.53 17.52 14.93
N PHE A 484 -5.07 17.96 16.10
CA PHE A 484 -4.23 17.19 17.01
C PHE A 484 -4.88 17.12 18.39
N LYS A 485 -4.53 16.07 19.15
CA LYS A 485 -4.85 15.92 20.57
C LYS A 485 -3.58 15.57 21.35
N LEU A 486 -3.60 15.77 22.67
CA LEU A 486 -2.50 15.36 23.54
C LEU A 486 -2.58 13.85 23.83
N ASP A 487 -1.43 13.19 23.71
CA ASP A 487 -1.13 11.88 24.26
C ASP A 487 0.01 12.07 25.27
N GLU A 488 -0.37 12.26 26.53
CA GLU A 488 0.51 12.71 27.62
C GLU A 488 1.22 14.04 27.31
N ASP A 489 2.51 13.99 26.95
CA ASP A 489 3.39 15.14 26.73
C ASP A 489 3.63 15.46 25.24
N VAL A 490 3.06 14.67 24.33
CA VAL A 490 3.18 14.87 22.88
C VAL A 490 1.84 15.07 22.20
N LEU A 491 1.84 15.71 21.04
CA LEU A 491 0.67 15.82 20.17
C LEU A 491 0.60 14.62 19.23
N ILE A 492 -0.58 14.05 19.06
CA ILE A 492 -0.90 13.04 18.05
C ILE A 492 -2.03 13.52 17.18
N PHE A 493 -2.18 12.95 15.99
CA PHE A 493 -3.35 13.22 15.16
C PHE A 493 -4.63 12.85 15.90
N ASP A 494 -5.63 13.72 15.81
CA ASP A 494 -6.98 13.38 16.27
C ASP A 494 -7.69 12.53 15.22
N ARG A 495 -7.32 11.24 15.17
CA ARG A 495 -7.85 10.24 14.24
C ARG A 495 -9.20 9.67 14.68
N ASP A 496 -9.52 9.81 15.96
CA ASP A 496 -10.66 9.15 16.63
C ASP A 496 -11.70 10.19 17.10
N GLY A 497 -11.93 11.24 16.30
CA GLY A 497 -12.77 12.40 16.67
C GLY A 497 -14.17 12.03 17.18
N GLU A 498 -14.98 13.02 17.59
CA GLU A 498 -16.32 12.75 18.16
C GLU A 498 -17.18 11.85 17.26
N GLY A 499 -17.46 10.63 17.73
CA GLY A 499 -18.27 9.63 17.02
C GLY A 499 -17.50 8.64 16.13
N VAL A 500 -16.17 8.72 16.07
CA VAL A 500 -15.31 7.80 15.31
C VAL A 500 -14.80 6.67 16.21
N ASN A 501 -15.27 5.44 15.96
CA ASN A 501 -14.89 4.28 16.78
C ASN A 501 -13.98 3.27 16.05
N GLU A 502 -13.65 3.50 14.78
CA GLU A 502 -12.98 2.48 13.95
C GLU A 502 -12.03 3.13 12.91
N VAL A 503 -10.73 3.01 13.14
CA VAL A 503 -9.63 3.39 12.24
C VAL A 503 -8.87 2.12 11.86
N LEU A 504 -8.36 2.03 10.63
CA LEU A 504 -7.56 0.90 10.19
C LEU A 504 -6.19 0.89 10.89
N ASP A 505 -5.83 -0.24 11.47
CA ASP A 505 -4.50 -0.44 12.04
C ASP A 505 -3.51 -0.89 10.96
N TRP A 506 -2.41 -0.15 10.85
CA TRP A 506 -1.34 -0.46 9.89
C TRP A 506 -0.26 -1.38 10.46
N HIS A 507 -0.19 -1.48 11.80
CA HIS A 507 0.66 -2.41 12.52
C HIS A 507 0.01 -3.80 12.59
N PHE A 508 0.80 -4.86 12.73
CA PHE A 508 0.28 -6.21 12.86
C PHE A 508 1.31 -7.17 13.45
N THR A 509 0.81 -8.26 14.04
CA THR A 509 1.64 -9.38 14.53
C THR A 509 1.34 -10.64 13.76
N VAL A 510 2.38 -11.34 13.33
CA VAL A 510 2.32 -12.67 12.71
C VAL A 510 2.89 -13.69 13.68
N ARG A 511 2.07 -14.63 14.15
CA ARG A 511 2.50 -15.69 15.07
C ARG A 511 2.63 -17.01 14.32
N SER A 512 3.83 -17.59 14.35
CA SER A 512 4.14 -18.93 13.82
C SER A 512 4.18 -19.95 14.96
N PHE A 513 4.83 -21.11 14.76
CA PHE A 513 4.92 -22.15 15.81
C PHE A 513 5.90 -21.79 16.93
N LYS A 514 7.09 -21.30 16.56
CA LYS A 514 8.21 -21.01 17.48
C LYS A 514 8.67 -19.56 17.48
N HIS A 515 8.16 -18.74 16.58
CA HIS A 515 8.48 -17.31 16.54
C HIS A 515 7.27 -16.46 16.22
N GLU A 516 7.37 -15.18 16.56
CA GLU A 516 6.46 -14.16 16.09
C GLU A 516 7.21 -13.01 15.44
N VAL A 517 6.53 -12.27 14.58
CA VAL A 517 7.03 -11.03 13.99
C VAL A 517 6.02 -9.93 14.29
N ILE A 518 6.46 -8.91 15.03
CA ILE A 518 5.71 -7.70 15.35
C ILE A 518 6.14 -6.62 14.36
N VAL A 519 5.19 -6.12 13.58
CA VAL A 519 5.42 -5.08 12.56
C VAL A 519 4.79 -3.78 13.06
N LEU A 520 5.63 -2.77 13.26
CA LEU A 520 5.20 -1.49 13.82
C LEU A 520 4.74 -0.51 12.74
N ASP A 521 3.76 0.32 13.09
CA ASP A 521 3.39 1.53 12.36
C ASP A 521 3.99 2.74 13.07
N THR A 522 5.11 3.20 12.52
CA THR A 522 5.87 4.37 13.00
C THR A 522 5.55 5.65 12.24
N ARG A 523 4.60 5.59 11.29
CA ARG A 523 4.24 6.74 10.45
C ARG A 523 2.98 7.41 10.97
N THR A 524 1.92 6.65 11.25
CA THR A 524 0.64 7.23 11.67
C THR A 524 0.51 7.41 13.18
N TRP A 525 1.41 6.81 13.96
CA TRP A 525 1.48 6.89 15.43
C TRP A 525 2.62 7.79 15.94
N ARG A 526 3.09 8.73 15.12
CA ARG A 526 4.11 9.69 15.52
C ARG A 526 3.62 10.63 16.62
N GLY A 527 4.48 10.90 17.58
CA GLY A 527 4.26 11.89 18.65
C GLY A 527 5.04 13.16 18.38
N TYR A 528 4.36 14.30 18.25
CA TYR A 528 4.98 15.57 17.91
C TYR A 528 5.21 16.43 19.17
N PRO A 529 6.43 16.97 19.41
CA PRO A 529 6.71 17.81 20.58
C PRO A 529 5.83 19.06 20.65
N THR A 530 5.16 19.36 21.76
CA THR A 530 4.21 20.49 21.87
C THR A 530 4.82 21.85 21.50
N GLU A 531 6.04 22.12 21.98
CA GLU A 531 6.69 23.43 21.91
C GLU A 531 7.24 23.78 20.51
N SER A 532 7.62 22.80 19.71
CA SER A 532 8.26 23.00 18.39
C SER A 532 7.58 22.18 17.31
N ALA A 533 7.20 22.82 16.20
CA ALA A 533 6.57 22.14 15.07
C ALA A 533 7.57 21.47 14.12
N ILE A 534 8.85 21.85 14.20
CA ILE A 534 9.92 21.38 13.30
C ILE A 534 10.79 20.28 13.92
N ASP A 535 10.71 20.10 15.24
CA ASP A 535 11.50 19.11 15.94
C ASP A 535 11.10 17.69 15.51
N PRO A 536 12.06 16.74 15.50
CA PRO A 536 11.78 15.36 15.15
C PRO A 536 10.69 14.76 16.07
N PRO A 537 9.71 14.03 15.51
CA PRO A 537 8.69 13.37 16.30
C PRO A 537 9.23 12.07 16.89
N MET A 538 8.58 11.62 17.97
CA MET A 538 8.68 10.24 18.45
C MET A 538 8.19 9.30 17.34
N LEU A 539 8.89 8.19 17.13
CA LEU A 539 8.46 7.15 16.18
C LEU A 539 7.18 6.44 16.64
N LEU A 540 7.06 6.24 17.95
CA LEU A 540 5.86 5.72 18.61
C LEU A 540 5.56 6.58 19.81
N THR A 541 4.30 6.92 20.01
CA THR A 541 3.83 7.56 21.24
C THR A 541 3.74 6.57 22.40
N HIS A 542 3.45 7.04 23.61
CA HIS A 542 3.25 6.19 24.78
C HIS A 542 2.16 5.15 24.54
N LYS A 543 1.00 5.59 24.03
CA LYS A 543 -0.10 4.70 23.66
C LYS A 543 0.32 3.70 22.58
N ALA A 544 1.03 4.15 21.54
CA ALA A 544 1.48 3.28 20.46
C ALA A 544 2.49 2.22 20.94
N PHE A 545 3.38 2.58 21.86
CA PHE A 545 4.32 1.64 22.47
C PHE A 545 3.58 0.56 23.28
N GLU A 546 2.57 0.95 24.05
CA GLU A 546 1.72 0.00 24.77
C GLU A 546 0.98 -0.92 23.79
N GLU A 547 0.34 -0.36 22.77
CA GLU A 547 -0.51 -1.10 21.82
C GLU A 547 0.25 -1.99 20.85
N GLN A 548 1.39 -1.54 20.33
CA GLN A 548 2.10 -2.25 19.28
C GLN A 548 3.23 -3.15 19.80
N ILE A 549 3.70 -2.96 21.05
CA ILE A 549 4.79 -3.75 21.63
C ILE A 549 4.33 -4.46 22.91
N GLN A 550 3.91 -3.71 23.94
CA GLN A 550 3.63 -4.32 25.25
C GLN A 550 2.45 -5.30 25.21
N LYS A 551 1.32 -4.90 24.60
CA LYS A 551 0.12 -5.76 24.49
C LYS A 551 0.40 -7.04 23.66
N PRO A 552 1.02 -6.99 22.47
CA PRO A 552 1.37 -8.20 21.73
C PRO A 552 2.29 -9.16 22.50
N LEU A 553 3.30 -8.63 23.21
CA LEU A 553 4.19 -9.45 24.04
C LEU A 553 3.44 -10.12 25.20
N LEU A 554 2.56 -9.38 25.88
CA LEU A 554 1.70 -9.94 26.95
C LEU A 554 0.74 -11.00 26.42
N GLU A 555 0.17 -10.80 25.24
CA GLU A 555 -0.67 -11.79 24.58
C GLU A 555 0.14 -13.06 24.27
N THR A 556 1.36 -12.92 23.80
CA THR A 556 2.26 -14.05 23.53
C THR A 556 2.63 -14.82 24.79
N ASP A 557 2.90 -14.13 25.91
CA ASP A 557 3.11 -14.77 27.21
C ASP A 557 1.88 -15.56 27.68
N LEU A 558 0.68 -15.08 27.39
CA LEU A 558 -0.57 -15.78 27.72
C LEU A 558 -0.77 -17.01 26.83
N LEU A 559 -0.55 -16.88 25.53
CA LEU A 559 -0.64 -17.97 24.55
C LEU A 559 0.37 -19.08 24.80
N ASN A 560 1.58 -18.74 25.24
CA ASN A 560 2.58 -19.71 25.67
C ASN A 560 2.15 -20.47 26.94
N LYS A 561 1.48 -19.79 27.89
CA LYS A 561 0.96 -20.42 29.12
C LYS A 561 -0.20 -21.38 28.86
N THR A 562 -1.03 -21.13 27.84
CA THR A 562 -2.12 -22.05 27.46
C THR A 562 -1.61 -23.28 26.70
N GLY A 563 -0.35 -23.27 26.24
CA GLY A 563 0.22 -24.30 25.37
C GLY A 563 -0.36 -24.26 23.95
N GLU A 564 -1.05 -23.19 23.57
CA GLU A 564 -1.52 -23.00 22.19
C GLU A 564 -0.35 -22.71 21.25
N PHE A 565 0.65 -21.98 21.76
CA PHE A 565 1.91 -21.71 21.09
C PHE A 565 3.10 -22.02 21.99
N GLU A 566 4.28 -22.15 21.38
CA GLU A 566 5.56 -22.27 22.07
C GLU A 566 6.54 -21.26 21.46
N ILE A 567 6.18 -19.97 21.49
CA ILE A 567 7.01 -18.90 20.93
C ILE A 567 8.29 -18.77 21.75
N GLU A 568 9.42 -18.98 21.08
CA GLU A 568 10.78 -18.90 21.63
C GLU A 568 11.50 -17.60 21.20
N ALA A 569 11.07 -16.97 20.10
CA ALA A 569 11.68 -15.76 19.56
C ALA A 569 10.65 -14.74 19.07
N THR A 570 10.87 -13.47 19.41
CA THR A 570 10.12 -12.32 18.87
C THR A 570 11.04 -11.49 17.99
N LEU A 571 10.65 -11.29 16.73
CA LEU A 571 11.29 -10.34 15.82
C LEU A 571 10.44 -9.08 15.74
N VAL A 572 11.06 -7.90 15.80
CA VAL A 572 10.36 -6.62 15.68
C VAL A 572 10.86 -5.91 14.43
N ILE A 573 9.94 -5.53 13.54
CA ILE A 573 10.25 -4.73 12.35
C ILE A 573 9.79 -3.30 12.60
N VAL A 574 10.73 -2.38 12.52
CA VAL A 574 10.53 -0.95 12.78
C VAL A 574 10.96 -0.18 11.54
N PRO A 575 10.02 0.37 10.74
CA PRO A 575 10.37 1.34 9.70
C PRO A 575 10.93 2.60 10.38
N THR A 576 12.13 3.00 10.02
CA THR A 576 12.77 4.20 10.56
C THR A 576 13.28 5.05 9.42
N ASN A 577 13.26 6.37 9.62
CA ASN A 577 13.91 7.27 8.68
C ASN A 577 15.40 6.90 8.63
N LEU A 578 15.93 6.74 7.43
CA LEU A 578 17.32 6.39 7.18
C LEU A 578 18.21 7.63 7.42
N VAL A 579 18.28 8.10 8.67
CA VAL A 579 19.32 9.04 9.08
C VAL A 579 20.60 8.22 9.22
N GLY A 580 21.29 8.05 8.09
CA GLY A 580 22.47 7.22 8.01
C GLY A 580 23.56 7.60 9.02
N LEU A 581 24.15 6.55 9.59
CA LEU A 581 25.59 6.32 9.80
C LEU A 581 26.20 6.80 11.14
N TRP A 582 26.31 5.83 12.05
CA TRP A 582 27.26 5.66 13.18
C TRP A 582 27.34 6.76 14.25
N ILE A 583 27.33 8.04 13.87
CA ILE A 583 27.43 9.15 14.82
C ILE A 583 26.17 9.23 15.67
N ILE A 584 24.98 9.01 15.08
CA ILE A 584 23.72 9.00 15.84
C ILE A 584 23.63 7.75 16.71
N ASP A 585 24.01 6.57 16.22
CA ASP A 585 24.08 5.37 17.07
C ASP A 585 25.10 5.54 18.20
N ALA A 586 26.23 6.22 17.96
CA ALA A 586 27.23 6.49 18.98
C ALA A 586 26.75 7.52 20.01
N VAL A 587 26.01 8.56 19.57
CA VAL A 587 25.39 9.55 20.45
C VAL A 587 24.26 8.91 21.26
N GLN A 588 23.37 8.15 20.62
CA GLN A 588 22.29 7.43 21.29
C GLN A 588 22.84 6.37 22.25
N LYS A 589 23.86 5.61 21.85
CA LYS A 589 24.55 4.67 22.75
C LYS A 589 25.20 5.38 23.92
N TRP A 590 25.85 6.52 23.68
CA TRP A 590 26.42 7.35 24.73
C TRP A 590 25.34 7.86 25.69
N ASP A 591 24.22 8.35 25.19
CA ASP A 591 23.10 8.81 26.01
C ASP A 591 22.45 7.66 26.80
N VAL A 592 22.31 6.47 26.22
CA VAL A 592 21.85 5.25 26.90
C VAL A 592 22.80 4.84 28.02
N GLU A 593 24.11 4.80 27.77
CA GLU A 593 25.12 4.46 28.78
C GLU A 593 25.17 5.47 29.94
N HIS A 594 24.71 6.71 29.72
CA HIS A 594 24.65 7.76 30.74
C HIS A 594 23.25 7.99 31.32
N GLY A 595 22.26 7.14 30.98
CA GLY A 595 20.88 7.24 31.48
C GLY A 595 20.13 8.48 31.00
N ARG A 596 20.53 9.08 29.87
CA ARG A 596 20.00 10.32 29.28
C ARG A 596 19.14 10.06 28.04
N VAL A 597 18.37 8.99 28.04
CA VAL A 597 17.65 8.54 26.83
C VAL A 597 16.52 9.50 26.40
N PHE A 598 16.10 10.46 27.24
CA PHE A 598 14.93 11.33 26.96
C PHE A 598 15.05 12.79 27.40
N ASN A 599 16.24 13.41 27.42
CA ASN A 599 16.34 14.85 27.65
C ASN A 599 16.94 15.55 26.44
N SER A 600 16.05 16.21 25.70
CA SER A 600 16.17 17.05 24.50
C SER A 600 17.45 17.87 24.35
#